data_AF-A0A517ZEQ1-F1
#
_entry.id   AF-A0A517ZEQ1-F1
#
_cell.length_a   1.000
_cell.length_b   1.000
_cell.length_c   1.000
_cell.angle_alpha   90.00
_cell.angle_beta   90.00
_cell.angle_gamma   90.00
#
_symmetry.space_group_name_H-M   'P 1'
#
loop_
_entity.id
_entity.type
_entity.pdbx_description
1 polymer ?
#
loop_
_entity_poly.entity_id
_entity_poly.type
_entity_poly.pdbx_seq_one_letter_code
_entity_poly.pdbx_strand_id
1 'polypeptide(L)' 'MPAVGFYRHLGADVIGRSDRDSMGKPFPLLHLRLPVEE' A
#
# COMPACT_ATOMS: atom_id res chain seq x y z
N MET A 1 5.87 -15.08 -2.38
CA MET A 1 5.84 -14.02 -1.35
C MET A 1 4.79 -12.99 -1.77
N PRO A 2 3.87 -12.56 -0.89
CA PRO A 2 2.86 -11.56 -1.22
C PRO A 2 3.49 -10.17 -1.45
N ALA A 3 2.91 -9.35 -2.32
CA ALA A 3 3.41 -8.03 -2.70
C ALA A 3 3.66 -7.09 -1.49
N VAL A 4 2.85 -7.20 -0.43
CA VAL A 4 3.04 -6.43 0.81
C VAL A 4 4.41 -6.68 1.46
N GLY A 5 4.90 -7.92 1.43
CA GLY A 5 6.21 -8.27 1.98
C GLY A 5 7.37 -7.66 1.18
N PHE A 6 7.21 -7.55 -0.15
CA PHE A 6 8.18 -6.90 -1.03
C PHE A 6 8.29 -5.42 -0.72
N TYR A 7 7.16 -4.70 -0.65
CA TYR A 7 7.18 -3.26 -0.37
C TYR A 7 7.64 -2.92 1.04
N ARG A 8 7.30 -3.75 2.05
CA ARG A 8 7.85 -3.58 3.41
C ARG A 8 9.36 -3.74 3.47
N HIS A 9 9.94 -4.63 2.65
CA HIS A 9 11.39 -4.80 2.58
C HIS A 9 12.09 -3.62 1.90
N LEU A 10 11.39 -2.92 1.00
CA LEU A 10 11.82 -1.64 0.42
C LEU A 10 11.65 -0.44 1.36
N GLY A 11 11.26 -0.67 2.62
CA GLY A 11 11.00 0.39 3.59
C GLY A 11 9.62 1.03 3.48
N ALA A 12 8.74 0.55 2.60
CA ALA A 12 7.39 1.11 2.49
C ALA A 12 6.53 0.74 3.71
N ASP A 13 5.89 1.73 4.31
CA ASP A 13 4.97 1.55 5.42
C ASP A 13 3.51 1.65 4.96
N VAL A 14 2.64 0.87 5.60
CA VAL A 14 1.19 0.94 5.35
C VAL A 14 0.63 2.13 6.12
N ILE A 15 0.17 3.14 5.39
CA ILE A 15 -0.40 4.36 5.96
C ILE A 15 -1.93 4.40 5.89
N GLY A 16 -2.55 3.44 5.21
CA GLY A 16 -4.01 3.41 5.10
C GLY A 16 -4.52 2.22 4.30
N ARG A 17 -5.82 2.01 4.40
CA ARG A 17 -6.57 1.01 3.63
C ARG A 17 -7.88 1.63 3.20
N SER A 18 -8.23 1.44 1.94
CA SER A 18 -9.51 1.87 1.38
C SER A 18 -10.31 0.63 1.01
N ASP A 19 -11.58 0.54 1.41
CA ASP A 19 -12.44 -0.60 1.08
C ASP A 19 -12.86 -0.64 -0.40
N ARG A 20 -12.75 0.52 -1.07
CA ARG A 20 -13.11 0.69 -2.47
C ARG A 20 -11.96 1.33 -3.24
N ASP A 21 -11.83 0.90 -4.49
CA ASP A 21 -10.92 1.50 -5.46
C ASP A 21 -11.46 2.83 -6.00
N SER A 22 -10.62 3.62 -6.69
CA SER A 22 -10.98 4.88 -7.34
C SER A 22 -12.18 4.77 -8.30
N MET A 23 -12.50 3.58 -8.82
CA MET A 23 -13.71 3.32 -9.62
C MET A 23 -14.94 2.89 -8.81
N GLY A 24 -14.91 2.93 -7.48
CA GLY A 24 -16.01 2.52 -6.60
C GLY A 24 -16.21 1.01 -6.47
N LYS A 25 -15.31 0.20 -7.03
CA LYS A 25 -15.35 -1.27 -6.98
C LYS A 25 -14.88 -1.77 -5.61
N PRO A 26 -15.39 -2.92 -5.11
CA PRO A 26 -15.07 -3.46 -3.79
C PRO A 26 -13.71 -4.19 -3.77
N PHE A 27 -12.69 -3.56 -4.34
CA PHE A 27 -11.32 -4.04 -4.30
C PHE A 27 -10.57 -3.21 -3.25
N PRO A 28 -10.28 -3.79 -2.07
CA PRO A 28 -9.65 -3.03 -1.02
C PRO A 28 -8.21 -2.67 -1.42
N LEU A 29 -7.92 -1.37 -1.44
CA LEU A 29 -6.59 -0.84 -1.74
C LEU A 29 -5.78 -0.67 -0.46
N LEU A 30 -4.47 -0.90 -0.59
CA LEU A 30 -3.49 -0.64 0.45
C LEU A 30 -2.69 0.60 0.08
N HIS A 31 -2.67 1.59 0.96
CA HIS A 31 -1.88 2.81 0.76
C HIS A 31 -0.53 2.61 1.42
N LEU A 32 0.51 2.58 0.60
CA LEU A 32 1.89 2.42 1.03
C LEU A 32 2.63 3.75 0.86
N ARG A 33 3.40 4.14 1.86
CA ARG A 33 4.29 5.30 1.80
C ARG A 33 5.72 4.82 1.83
N LEU A 34 6.50 5.21 0.82
CA LEU A 34 7.95 5.05 0.86
C LEU A 34 8.56 6.19 1.69
N PRO A 35 9.57 5.91 2.53
CA PRO A 35 10.38 6.95 3.14
C PRO A 35 11.09 7.67 1.99
N VAL A 36 10.95 8.99 1.93
CA VAL A 36 11.83 9.80 1.10
C VAL A 36 13.18 9.78 1.79
N GLU A 37 14.19 9.22 1.12
CA GLU A 37 15.58 9.42 1.53
C GLU A 37 15.92 10.89 1.23
N GLU A 38 16.27 11.67 2.26
CA GLU A 38 16.77 13.05 2.15
C GLU A 38 18.22 13.11 1.66
#